data_AF-A0A9D2MHJ2-F1
#
_entry.id   AF-A0A9D2MHJ2-F1
#
_cell.length_a   1.000
_cell.length_b   1.000
_cell.length_c   1.000
_cell.angle_alpha   90.00
_cell.angle_beta   90.00
_cell.angle_gamma   90.00
#
_symmetry.space_group_name_H-M   'P 1'
#
loop_
_entity.id
_entity.type
_entity.pdbx_description
1 polymer ?
#
loop_
_entity_poly.entity_id
_entity_poly.type
_entity_poly.pdbx_seq_one_letter_code
_entity_poly.pdbx_strand_id
1 'polypeptide(L)'
;MEKNRNLTQPAESVKTKDILAASLKGFRKNHKVISGILIALAVLLLAVVISLCVLRVDSVRTSLVNSMMPATLTDEESGIVFYRENNPDYGSEENQQTIRVYYYPENDTTREKIYLNNGVFYNSDGEPEMYVSAGFTIGIMMKVQTIMDALGWAAAVLVVLVIVLLIVAWYRSFKKQEEERKAKYRNSHPRH
;
A
#
# COMPACT_ATOMS: atom_id res chain seq x y z
N MET A 1 -21.80 -56.34 -37.85
CA MET A 1 -20.78 -56.14 -36.80
C MET A 1 -19.52 -55.62 -37.48
N GLU A 2 -19.31 -54.30 -37.49
CA GLU A 2 -18.04 -53.71 -37.92
C GLU A 2 -17.49 -52.86 -36.77
N LYS A 3 -16.34 -53.31 -36.26
CA LYS A 3 -15.56 -52.63 -35.24
C LYS A 3 -14.90 -51.40 -35.87
N ASN A 4 -15.29 -50.20 -35.42
CA ASN A 4 -14.44 -49.04 -35.60
C ASN A 4 -13.25 -49.12 -34.63
N ARG A 5 -12.12 -49.61 -35.15
CA ARG A 5 -10.79 -49.48 -34.57
C ARG A 5 -10.20 -48.17 -35.08
N ASN A 6 -10.21 -47.14 -34.23
CA ASN A 6 -9.17 -46.12 -34.20
C ASN A 6 -8.91 -45.84 -32.72
N LEU A 7 -7.97 -46.58 -32.15
CA LEU A 7 -6.63 -46.08 -31.80
C LEU A 7 -6.67 -45.29 -30.48
N THR A 8 -6.49 -46.07 -29.42
CA THR A 8 -5.75 -45.72 -28.20
C THR A 8 -4.69 -44.66 -28.45
N GLN A 9 -4.92 -43.47 -27.92
CA GLN A 9 -3.91 -42.79 -27.12
C GLN A 9 -4.56 -42.61 -25.75
N PRO A 10 -3.85 -42.87 -24.63
CA PRO A 10 -4.39 -42.48 -23.33
C PRO A 10 -4.67 -40.99 -23.46
N ALA A 11 -5.93 -40.58 -23.27
CA ALA A 11 -6.25 -39.17 -23.20
C ALA A 11 -5.51 -38.65 -21.98
N GLU A 12 -4.26 -38.23 -22.20
CA GLU A 12 -3.40 -37.63 -21.21
C GLU A 12 -4.24 -36.49 -20.66
N SER A 13 -4.68 -36.64 -19.40
CA SER A 13 -5.63 -35.74 -18.78
C SER A 13 -5.07 -34.34 -18.96
N VAL A 14 -5.60 -33.57 -19.91
CA VAL A 14 -5.02 -32.29 -20.26
C VAL A 14 -5.32 -31.42 -19.06
N LYS A 15 -4.36 -31.32 -18.13
CA LYS A 15 -4.61 -30.67 -16.85
C LYS A 15 -4.88 -29.21 -17.17
N THR A 16 -5.87 -28.63 -16.51
CA THR A 16 -6.33 -27.25 -16.77
C THR A 16 -5.17 -26.25 -16.73
N LYS A 17 -4.15 -26.53 -15.90
CA LYS A 17 -2.88 -25.79 -15.83
C LYS A 17 -2.09 -25.78 -17.14
N ASP A 18 -2.09 -26.87 -17.91
CA ASP A 18 -1.33 -27.00 -19.15
C ASP A 18 -2.04 -26.30 -20.31
N ILE A 19 -3.39 -26.31 -20.31
CA ILE A 19 -4.22 -25.51 -21.23
C ILE A 19 -4.06 -24.03 -20.93
N LEU A 20 -4.16 -23.63 -19.66
CA LEU A 20 -3.94 -22.25 -19.23
C LEU A 20 -2.52 -21.80 -19.55
N ALA A 21 -1.51 -22.61 -19.30
CA ALA A 21 -0.12 -22.30 -19.61
C ALA A 21 0.10 -22.17 -21.12
N ALA A 22 -0.47 -23.05 -21.94
CA ALA A 22 -0.38 -22.97 -23.41
C ALA A 22 -1.08 -21.72 -23.95
N SER A 23 -2.27 -21.40 -23.43
CA SER A 23 -3.04 -20.21 -23.82
C SER A 23 -2.34 -18.91 -23.38
N LEU A 24 -1.80 -18.86 -22.15
CA LEU A 24 -0.96 -17.76 -21.68
C LEU A 24 0.29 -17.60 -22.54
N LYS A 25 0.96 -18.70 -22.89
CA LYS A 25 2.20 -18.70 -23.68
C LYS A 25 1.94 -18.22 -25.12
N GLY A 26 0.82 -18.61 -25.72
CA GLY A 26 0.36 -18.10 -27.01
C GLY A 26 0.05 -16.60 -26.97
N PHE A 27 -0.66 -16.16 -25.93
CA PHE A 27 -0.98 -14.74 -25.72
C PHE A 27 0.28 -13.89 -25.45
N ARG A 28 1.22 -14.40 -24.63
CA ARG A 28 2.53 -13.77 -24.37
C ARG A 28 3.36 -13.58 -25.63
N LYS A 29 3.36 -14.58 -26.52
CA LYS A 29 4.20 -14.60 -27.72
C LYS A 29 3.69 -13.61 -28.76
N ASN A 30 2.36 -13.46 -28.88
CA ASN A 30 1.72 -12.56 -29.84
C ASN A 30 1.57 -11.12 -29.32
N HIS A 31 1.46 -10.93 -28.00
CA HIS A 31 1.27 -9.63 -27.37
C HIS A 31 2.25 -9.39 -26.20
N LYS A 32 3.56 -9.53 -26.45
CA LYS A 32 4.63 -9.37 -25.43
C LYS A 32 4.49 -8.12 -24.55
N VAL A 33 4.07 -7.00 -25.14
CA VAL A 33 3.90 -5.72 -24.43
C VAL A 33 2.67 -5.74 -23.51
N ILE A 34 1.52 -6.21 -24.01
CA ILE A 34 0.26 -6.28 -23.26
C ILE A 34 0.36 -7.32 -22.12
N SER A 35 1.03 -8.44 -22.38
CA SER A 35 1.34 -9.44 -21.35
C SER A 35 2.20 -8.87 -20.22
N GLY A 36 3.21 -8.05 -20.55
CA GLY A 36 4.07 -7.45 -19.52
C GLY A 36 3.28 -6.53 -18.60
N ILE A 37 2.40 -5.71 -19.19
CA ILE A 37 1.52 -4.78 -18.45
C ILE A 37 0.54 -5.57 -17.56
N LEU A 38 -0.11 -6.61 -18.07
CA LEU A 38 -1.05 -7.44 -17.30
C LEU A 38 -0.39 -8.12 -16.10
N ILE A 39 0.84 -8.61 -16.25
CA ILE A 39 1.59 -9.24 -15.15
C ILE A 39 1.94 -8.20 -14.09
N ALA A 40 2.42 -7.02 -14.49
CA ALA A 40 2.71 -5.93 -13.55
C ALA A 40 1.45 -5.52 -12.77
N LEU A 41 0.31 -5.40 -13.44
CA LEU A 41 -0.97 -5.06 -12.83
C LEU A 41 -1.46 -6.14 -11.85
N ALA A 42 -1.29 -7.42 -12.20
CA ALA A 42 -1.63 -8.54 -11.32
C ALA A 42 -0.76 -8.59 -10.06
N VAL A 43 0.55 -8.34 -10.18
CA VAL A 43 1.47 -8.24 -9.04
C VAL A 43 1.09 -7.08 -8.13
N LEU A 44 0.73 -5.93 -8.70
CA LEU A 44 0.34 -4.75 -7.96
C LEU A 44 -0.97 -4.97 -7.19
N LEU A 45 -1.97 -5.63 -7.81
CA LEU A 45 -3.20 -6.03 -7.14
C LEU A 45 -2.95 -7.03 -5.99
N LEU A 46 -2.07 -8.02 -6.21
CA LEU A 46 -1.69 -8.97 -5.16
C LEU A 46 -1.03 -8.27 -3.97
N ALA A 47 -0.15 -7.30 -4.21
CA ALA A 47 0.48 -6.51 -3.14
C ALA A 47 -0.55 -5.74 -2.30
N VAL A 48 -1.58 -5.16 -2.94
CA VAL A 48 -2.69 -4.48 -2.24
C VAL A 48 -3.48 -5.46 -1.38
N VAL A 49 -3.84 -6.64 -1.91
CA VAL A 49 -4.59 -7.65 -1.16
C VAL A 49 -3.80 -8.17 0.04
N ILE A 50 -2.51 -8.46 -0.14
CA ILE A 50 -1.63 -8.90 0.95
C ILE A 50 -1.55 -7.81 2.04
N SER A 51 -1.39 -6.55 1.65
CA SER A 51 -1.35 -5.42 2.59
C SER A 51 -2.65 -5.30 3.39
N LEU A 52 -3.81 -5.43 2.73
CA LEU A 52 -5.13 -5.40 3.39
C LEU A 52 -5.31 -6.57 4.37
N CYS A 53 -4.81 -7.76 4.06
CA CYS A 53 -4.85 -8.90 4.97
C CYS A 53 -3.96 -8.69 6.20
N VAL A 54 -2.75 -8.16 6.02
CA VAL A 54 -1.80 -7.89 7.11
C VAL A 54 -2.34 -6.82 8.08
N LEU A 55 -3.08 -5.83 7.57
CA LEU A 55 -3.72 -4.80 8.40
C LEU A 55 -4.87 -5.32 9.29
N ARG A 56 -5.39 -6.53 9.06
CA ARG A 56 -6.44 -7.14 9.92
C ARG A 56 -5.87 -7.84 11.16
N VAL A 57 -4.55 -7.96 11.28
CA VAL A 57 -3.91 -8.57 12.45
C VAL A 57 -3.81 -7.51 13.55
N ASP A 58 -4.40 -7.77 14.72
CA ASP A 58 -4.46 -6.80 15.82
C ASP A 58 -3.09 -6.31 16.27
N SER A 59 -2.10 -7.21 16.35
CA SER A 59 -0.72 -6.83 16.72
C SER A 59 -0.09 -5.86 15.72
N VAL A 60 -0.35 -6.06 14.42
CA VAL A 60 0.11 -5.17 13.36
C VAL A 60 -0.61 -3.83 13.47
N ARG A 61 -1.93 -3.84 13.67
CA ARG A 61 -2.72 -2.61 13.81
C ARG A 61 -2.22 -1.77 15.00
N THR A 62 -2.03 -2.37 16.16
CA THR A 62 -1.53 -1.69 17.36
C THR A 62 -0.10 -1.16 17.16
N SER A 63 0.77 -1.94 16.54
CA SER A 63 2.12 -1.48 16.17
C SER A 63 2.08 -0.32 15.17
N LEU A 64 1.15 -0.34 14.22
CA LEU A 64 0.97 0.71 13.21
C LEU A 64 0.50 2.02 13.87
N VAL A 65 -0.52 1.92 14.73
CA VAL A 65 -1.04 3.07 15.51
C VAL A 65 0.07 3.65 16.39
N ASN A 66 0.81 2.80 17.10
CA ASN A 66 1.93 3.24 17.93
C ASN A 66 3.07 3.87 17.11
N SER A 67 3.36 3.37 15.91
CA SER A 67 4.37 3.97 15.03
C SER A 67 3.91 5.32 14.46
N MET A 68 2.62 5.50 14.20
CA MET A 68 2.07 6.74 13.66
C MET A 68 1.88 7.81 14.74
N MET A 69 1.58 7.41 15.98
CA MET A 69 1.44 8.36 17.07
C MET A 69 2.77 9.08 17.35
N PRO A 70 2.78 10.41 17.52
CA PRO A 70 4.01 11.16 17.80
C PRO A 70 4.60 10.73 19.16
N ALA A 71 5.93 10.73 19.28
CA ALA A 71 6.59 10.32 20.53
C ALA A 71 6.45 11.39 21.63
N THR A 72 6.40 12.66 21.21
CA THR A 72 6.25 13.82 22.08
C THR A 72 5.26 14.81 21.48
N LEU A 73 4.67 15.63 22.33
CA LEU A 73 3.91 16.82 21.96
C LEU A 73 4.48 17.99 22.75
N THR A 74 4.76 19.08 22.06
CA THR A 74 5.15 20.32 22.72
C THR A 74 3.96 21.25 22.66
N ASP A 75 3.53 21.74 23.81
CA ASP A 75 2.61 22.86 23.85
C ASP A 75 3.37 24.15 23.56
N GLU A 76 2.96 24.88 22.53
CA GLU A 76 3.64 26.11 22.11
C GLU A 76 3.35 27.28 23.05
N GLU A 77 2.25 27.23 23.81
CA GLU A 77 1.87 28.30 24.73
C GLU A 77 2.61 28.18 26.07
N SER A 78 2.59 27.02 26.71
CA SER A 78 3.30 26.78 27.97
C SER A 78 4.77 26.36 27.79
N GLY A 79 5.17 25.92 26.60
CA GLY A 79 6.48 25.34 26.33
C GLY A 79 6.71 23.96 26.95
N ILE A 80 5.68 23.34 27.54
CA ILE A 80 5.78 22.02 28.18
C ILE A 80 5.88 20.93 27.11
N VAL A 81 6.84 20.01 27.30
CA VAL A 81 6.96 18.83 26.45
C VAL A 81 6.31 17.63 27.15
N PHE A 82 5.25 17.13 26.54
CA PHE A 82 4.57 15.90 26.91
C PHE A 82 5.15 14.70 26.17
N TYR A 83 5.23 13.60 26.89
CA TYR A 83 5.74 12.31 26.45
C TYR A 83 4.66 11.25 26.64
N ARG A 84 4.79 10.16 25.90
CA ARG A 84 3.91 9.00 26.04
C ARG A 84 4.69 7.71 26.25
N GLU A 85 4.04 6.76 26.88
CA GLU A 85 4.47 5.37 26.95
C GLU A 85 3.27 4.44 26.84
N ASN A 86 3.50 3.19 26.42
CA ASN A 86 2.44 2.18 26.37
C ASN A 86 1.95 1.91 27.79
N ASN A 87 0.64 1.86 27.98
CA ASN A 87 0.08 1.43 29.25
C ASN A 87 0.20 -0.11 29.35
N PRO A 88 1.04 -0.67 30.24
CA PRO A 88 1.21 -2.12 30.36
C PRO A 88 -0.08 -2.82 30.82
N ASP A 89 -0.95 -2.08 31.50
CA ASP A 89 -2.19 -2.62 32.04
C ASP A 89 -3.32 -2.62 31.00
N TYR A 90 -3.15 -1.96 29.83
CA TYR A 90 -4.21 -1.81 28.84
C TYR A 90 -4.81 -3.15 28.38
N GLY A 91 -6.14 -3.26 28.50
CA GLY A 91 -6.91 -4.45 28.13
C GLY A 91 -7.18 -5.40 29.30
N SER A 92 -6.75 -5.05 30.52
CA SER A 92 -7.10 -5.78 31.74
C SER A 92 -8.46 -5.37 32.30
N GLU A 93 -8.90 -4.13 32.08
CA GLU A 93 -10.20 -3.61 32.55
C GLU A 93 -10.86 -2.70 31.49
N GLU A 94 -12.17 -2.47 31.62
CA GLU A 94 -12.90 -1.49 30.82
C GLU A 94 -12.47 -0.05 31.18
N ASN A 95 -12.39 0.84 30.19
CA ASN A 95 -11.98 2.27 30.31
C ASN A 95 -10.50 2.56 30.59
N GLN A 96 -9.60 1.59 30.44
CA GLN A 96 -8.16 1.88 30.52
C GLN A 96 -7.65 2.59 29.27
N GLN A 97 -6.83 3.62 29.46
CA GLN A 97 -6.18 4.30 28.35
C GLN A 97 -5.11 3.41 27.72
N THR A 98 -5.03 3.42 26.38
CA THR A 98 -4.00 2.72 25.60
C THR A 98 -2.59 3.19 25.90
N ILE A 99 -2.45 4.46 26.30
CA ILE A 99 -1.19 5.12 26.57
C ILE A 99 -1.23 5.81 27.93
N ARG A 100 -0.07 5.90 28.58
CA ARG A 100 0.16 6.82 29.69
C ARG A 100 0.86 8.04 29.15
N VAL A 101 0.44 9.20 29.60
CA VAL A 101 1.03 10.48 29.22
C VAL A 101 1.73 11.06 30.44
N TYR A 102 2.92 11.62 30.25
CA TYR A 102 3.69 12.24 31.32
C TYR A 102 4.48 13.45 30.81
N TYR A 103 4.99 14.27 31.72
CA TYR A 103 5.94 15.35 31.41
C TYR A 103 7.05 15.38 32.46
N TYR A 104 8.11 16.12 32.15
CA TYR A 104 9.18 16.42 33.10
C TYR A 104 9.03 17.85 33.61
N PRO A 105 9.06 18.09 34.92
CA PRO A 105 9.07 19.45 35.47
C PRO A 105 10.20 20.27 34.86
N GLU A 106 9.91 21.51 34.44
CA GLU A 106 10.88 22.41 33.79
C GLU A 106 11.53 21.81 32.52
N ASN A 107 10.91 20.79 31.91
CA ASN A 107 11.47 20.00 30.81
C ASN A 107 12.81 19.31 31.13
N ASP A 108 13.12 19.10 32.42
CA ASP A 108 14.34 18.44 32.87
C ASP A 108 14.15 16.92 32.98
N THR A 109 14.68 16.19 31.98
CA THR A 109 14.58 14.72 31.92
C THR A 109 15.29 13.97 33.05
N THR A 110 16.08 14.66 33.88
CA THR A 110 16.71 14.06 35.07
C THR A 110 15.76 14.00 36.26
N ARG A 111 14.67 14.78 36.23
CA ARG A 111 13.66 14.81 37.27
C ARG A 111 12.67 13.66 37.11
N GLU A 112 11.92 13.41 38.18
CA GLU A 112 10.87 12.41 38.18
C GLU A 112 9.76 12.77 37.18
N LYS A 113 9.28 11.76 36.45
CA LYS A 113 8.17 11.89 35.51
C LYS A 113 6.88 12.16 36.27
N ILE A 114 6.12 13.18 35.84
CA ILE A 114 4.77 13.42 36.35
C ILE A 114 3.76 12.85 35.36
N TYR A 115 3.03 11.82 35.77
CA TYR A 115 1.99 11.20 34.95
C TYR A 115 0.68 11.98 35.03
N LEU A 116 0.06 12.19 33.87
CA LEU A 116 -1.23 12.87 33.75
C LEU A 116 -2.36 11.88 34.05
N ASN A 117 -3.24 12.24 34.97
CA ASN A 117 -4.45 11.46 35.23
C ASN A 117 -5.38 11.54 34.02
N ASN A 118 -5.77 10.39 33.47
CA ASN A 118 -6.53 10.27 32.22
C ASN A 118 -5.96 11.10 31.04
N GLY A 119 -4.65 11.39 31.04
CA GLY A 119 -4.01 12.18 30.01
C GLY A 119 -4.50 13.62 29.91
N VAL A 120 -5.05 14.16 31.02
CA VAL A 120 -5.46 15.56 31.15
C VAL A 120 -4.42 16.30 31.98
N PHE A 121 -3.98 17.45 31.48
CA PHE A 121 -3.17 18.41 32.20
C PHE A 121 -4.10 19.39 32.92
N TYR A 122 -3.89 19.58 34.21
CA TYR A 122 -4.67 20.46 35.06
C TYR A 122 -3.83 21.67 35.43
N ASN A 123 -4.45 22.84 35.47
CA ASN A 123 -3.78 24.06 35.91
C ASN A 123 -3.58 24.07 37.44
N SER A 124 -2.93 25.13 37.94
CA SER A 124 -2.69 25.34 39.38
C SER A 124 -3.97 25.39 40.23
N ASP A 125 -5.11 25.72 39.61
CA ASP A 125 -6.42 25.80 40.26
C ASP A 125 -7.17 24.46 40.27
N GLY A 126 -6.58 23.41 39.68
CA GLY A 126 -7.17 22.06 39.59
C GLY A 126 -8.21 21.91 38.48
N GLU A 127 -8.35 22.89 37.59
CA GLU A 127 -9.23 22.85 36.43
C GLU A 127 -8.53 22.20 35.23
N PRO A 128 -9.25 21.42 34.39
CA PRO A 128 -8.67 20.76 33.23
C PRO A 128 -8.28 21.81 32.17
N GLU A 129 -6.99 21.95 31.93
CA GLU A 129 -6.43 22.94 31.01
C GLU A 129 -6.23 22.34 29.62
N MET A 130 -5.73 21.09 29.52
CA MET A 130 -5.43 20.47 28.23
C MET A 130 -5.66 18.95 28.21
N TYR A 131 -6.36 18.45 27.20
CA TYR A 131 -6.51 17.01 26.92
C TYR A 131 -5.34 16.50 26.07
N VAL A 132 -4.20 16.27 26.72
CA VAL A 132 -2.95 15.88 26.04
C VAL A 132 -3.06 14.54 25.31
N SER A 133 -3.79 13.58 25.86
CA SER A 133 -4.08 12.29 25.20
C SER A 133 -4.84 12.45 23.87
N ALA A 134 -5.76 13.42 23.80
CA ALA A 134 -6.45 13.76 22.56
C ALA A 134 -5.48 14.37 21.54
N GLY A 135 -4.54 15.22 21.99
CA GLY A 135 -3.45 15.74 21.15
C GLY A 135 -2.63 14.64 20.49
N PHE A 136 -2.27 13.58 21.22
CA PHE A 136 -1.51 12.46 20.65
C PHE A 136 -2.34 11.71 19.59
N THR A 137 -3.65 11.63 19.80
CA THR A 137 -4.59 11.02 18.84
C THR A 137 -4.74 11.87 17.57
N ILE A 138 -4.86 13.19 17.71
CA ILE A 138 -4.89 14.12 16.57
C ILE A 138 -3.59 14.04 15.77
N GLY A 139 -2.45 13.92 16.45
CA GLY A 139 -1.15 13.71 15.80
C GLY A 139 -1.09 12.46 14.91
N ILE A 140 -1.79 11.37 15.28
CA ILE A 140 -1.96 10.22 14.38
C ILE A 140 -2.69 10.63 13.12
N MET A 141 -3.81 11.34 13.26
CA MET A 141 -4.66 11.73 12.13
C MET A 141 -3.90 12.61 11.13
N MET A 142 -3.09 13.55 11.61
CA MET A 142 -2.22 14.37 10.76
C MET A 142 -1.18 13.55 10.00
N LYS A 143 -0.54 12.57 10.66
CA LYS A 143 0.41 11.68 9.97
C LYS A 143 -0.28 10.80 8.93
N VAL A 144 -1.47 10.26 9.25
CA VAL A 144 -2.26 9.47 8.31
C VAL A 144 -2.62 10.31 7.08
N GLN A 145 -3.07 11.54 7.28
CA GLN A 145 -3.38 12.46 6.18
C GLN A 145 -2.15 12.73 5.30
N THR A 146 -0.99 13.01 5.91
CA THR A 146 0.27 13.22 5.19
C THR A 146 0.66 11.99 4.35
N ILE A 147 0.49 10.79 4.89
CA ILE A 147 0.75 9.53 4.17
C ILE A 147 -0.24 9.37 3.01
N MET A 148 -1.52 9.64 3.24
CA MET A 148 -2.55 9.57 2.20
C MET A 148 -2.28 10.54 1.05
N ASP A 149 -1.86 11.77 1.36
CA ASP A 149 -1.49 12.77 0.36
C ASP A 149 -0.27 12.31 -0.45
N ALA A 150 0.76 11.78 0.21
CA ALA A 150 1.93 11.23 -0.45
C ALA A 150 1.59 10.04 -1.37
N LEU A 151 0.71 9.14 -0.91
CA LEU A 151 0.21 8.02 -1.72
C LEU A 151 -0.60 8.52 -2.93
N GLY A 152 -1.41 9.57 -2.75
CA GLY A 152 -2.16 10.22 -3.82
C GLY A 152 -1.24 10.74 -4.92
N TRP A 153 -0.17 11.45 -4.54
CA TRP A 153 0.86 11.92 -5.46
C TRP A 153 1.59 10.77 -6.16
N ALA A 154 1.97 9.72 -5.41
CA ALA A 154 2.62 8.55 -5.98
C ALA A 154 1.73 7.86 -7.03
N ALA A 155 0.43 7.70 -6.73
CA ALA A 155 -0.54 7.14 -7.65
C ALA A 155 -0.68 8.00 -8.92
N ALA A 156 -0.73 9.34 -8.78
CA ALA A 156 -0.79 10.25 -9.91
C ALA A 156 0.42 10.11 -10.85
N VAL A 157 1.64 10.04 -10.29
CA VAL A 157 2.86 9.80 -11.07
C VAL A 157 2.81 8.45 -11.79
N LEU A 158 2.32 7.41 -11.11
CA LEU A 158 2.19 6.07 -11.69
C LEU A 158 1.21 6.06 -12.87
N VAL A 159 0.08 6.77 -12.77
CA VAL A 159 -0.87 6.94 -13.88
C VAL A 159 -0.23 7.64 -15.07
N VAL A 160 0.52 8.73 -14.85
CA VAL A 160 1.24 9.44 -15.91
C VAL A 160 2.25 8.51 -16.60
N LEU A 161 3.02 7.73 -15.85
CA LEU A 161 3.95 6.76 -16.40
C LEU A 161 3.26 5.70 -17.26
N VAL A 162 2.10 5.19 -16.82
CA VAL A 162 1.31 4.23 -17.60
C VAL A 162 0.83 4.87 -18.91
N ILE A 163 0.35 6.11 -18.88
CA ILE A 163 -0.08 6.84 -20.08
C ILE A 163 1.10 6.98 -21.06
N VAL A 164 2.28 7.38 -20.59
CA VAL A 164 3.48 7.49 -21.43
C VAL A 164 3.86 6.15 -22.05
N LEU A 165 3.84 5.07 -21.26
CA LEU A 165 4.12 3.72 -21.78
C LEU A 165 3.09 3.27 -22.83
N LEU A 166 1.81 3.61 -22.65
CA LEU A 166 0.77 3.32 -23.64
C LEU A 166 1.00 4.11 -24.94
N ILE A 167 1.37 5.39 -24.85
CA ILE A 167 1.72 6.20 -26.02
C ILE A 167 2.92 5.61 -26.75
N VAL A 168 3.98 5.22 -26.03
CA VAL A 168 5.17 4.59 -26.62
C VAL A 168 4.82 3.25 -27.27
N ALA A 169 4.01 2.42 -26.61
CA ALA A 169 3.55 1.14 -27.14
C ALA A 169 2.73 1.34 -28.42
N TRP A 170 1.81 2.31 -28.41
CA TRP A 170 1.01 2.67 -29.57
C TRP A 170 1.89 3.16 -30.73
N TYR A 171 2.84 4.07 -30.47
CA TYR A 171 3.76 4.58 -31.48
C TYR A 171 4.63 3.47 -32.09
N ARG A 172 5.16 2.55 -31.27
CA ARG A 172 5.91 1.39 -31.76
C ARG A 172 5.03 0.45 -32.59
N SER A 173 3.79 0.22 -32.18
CA SER A 173 2.84 -0.59 -32.94
C SER A 173 2.51 0.06 -34.29
N PHE A 174 2.25 1.36 -34.29
CA PHE A 174 1.99 2.14 -35.50
C PHE A 174 3.18 2.09 -36.46
N LYS A 175 4.40 2.35 -35.97
CA LYS A 175 5.61 2.28 -36.79
C LYS A 175 5.83 0.89 -37.38
N LYS A 176 5.56 -0.18 -36.62
CA LYS A 176 5.65 -1.55 -37.11
C LYS A 176 4.64 -1.82 -38.23
N GLN A 177 3.40 -1.35 -38.09
CA GLN A 177 2.38 -1.47 -39.14
C GLN A 177 2.74 -0.67 -40.40
N GLU A 178 3.35 0.50 -40.23
CA GLU A 178 3.85 1.35 -41.32
C GLU A 178 4.96 0.64 -42.11
N GLU A 179 5.93 0.03 -41.42
CA GLU A 179 7.01 -0.75 -42.01
C GLU A 179 6.48 -2.00 -42.75
N GLU A 180 5.50 -2.70 -42.17
CA GLU A 180 4.83 -3.83 -42.81
C GLU A 180 4.03 -3.41 -44.07
N ARG A 181 3.36 -2.25 -44.05
CA ARG A 181 2.69 -1.67 -45.24
C ARG A 181 3.69 -1.28 -46.32
N LYS A 182 4.80 -0.63 -45.96
CA LYS A 182 5.86 -0.25 -46.91
C LYS A 182 6.55 -1.47 -47.51
N ALA A 183 6.79 -2.51 -46.71
CA ALA A 183 7.33 -3.78 -47.18
C ALA A 183 6.39 -4.50 -48.16
N LYS A 184 5.07 -4.53 -47.86
CA LYS A 184 4.06 -5.06 -48.78
C LYS A 184 4.00 -4.29 -50.10
N TYR A 185 4.06 -2.97 -50.07
CA TYR A 185 4.05 -2.13 -51.27
C TYR A 185 5.29 -2.34 -52.15
N ARG A 186 6.48 -2.43 -51.54
CA ARG A 186 7.74 -2.71 -52.26
C ARG A 186 7.74 -4.09 -52.92
N ASN A 187 7.14 -5.09 -52.26
CA ASN A 187 7.03 -6.43 -52.83
C ASN A 187 5.95 -6.53 -53.94
N SER A 188 4.93 -5.66 -53.93
CA SER A 188 3.90 -5.62 -54.97
C SER A 188 4.23 -4.74 -56.18
N HIS A 189 5.23 -3.85 -56.06
CA HIS A 189 5.74 -3.02 -57.16
C HIS A 189 7.28 -3.11 -57.21
N PRO A 190 7.85 -4.25 -57.65
CA PRO A 190 9.27 -4.35 -57.86
C PRO A 190 9.70 -3.36 -58.95
N ARG A 191 10.72 -2.55 -58.67
CA ARG A 191 11.31 -1.67 -59.68
C ARG A 191 12.04 -2.54 -60.70
N HIS A 192 11.56 -2.52 -61.95
CA HIS A 192 12.26 -3.04 -63.11
C HIS A 192 13.51 -2.22 -63.43
#